data_AF-A0AAV9E299-F1
#
_entry.id   AF-A0AAV9E299-F1
#
_cell.length_a   1.000
_cell.length_b   1.000
_cell.length_c   1.000
_cell.angle_alpha   90.00
_cell.angle_beta   90.00
_cell.angle_gamma   90.00
#
_symmetry.space_group_name_H-M   'P 1'
#
loop_
_entity.id
_entity.type
_entity.pdbx_description
1 polymer ?
#
loop_
_entity_poly.entity_id
_entity_poly.type
_entity_poly.pdbx_seq_one_letter_code
_entity_poly.pdbx_strand_id
1 'polypeptide(L)'
;MPGPFRFASWWCEVEGIEELIRGSWNSSASGLRGARRVAFKLRRLKRVLREWSKTVRAARSEKKQDLLQGIQDLDLAEEEAMLDENGRAARSRAKSELAEIEGRLWEDKRDIQTNLVEHFKKPSVPGGGGSLLGRIATCHV
;
A
#
# COMPACT_ATOMS: atom_id res chain seq x y z
N MET A 1 14.54 10.94 -8.57
CA MET A 1 13.69 10.07 -9.41
C MET A 1 12.54 9.52 -8.57
N PRO A 2 11.31 9.42 -9.07
CA PRO A 2 10.24 8.72 -8.35
C PRO A 2 10.58 7.24 -8.19
N GLY A 3 10.36 6.68 -7.01
CA GLY A 3 10.66 5.28 -6.71
C GLY A 3 9.83 4.29 -7.57
N PRO A 4 10.35 3.06 -7.78
CA PRO A 4 9.64 2.02 -8.51
C PRO A 4 8.28 1.71 -7.86
N PHE A 5 7.28 1.40 -8.69
CA PHE A 5 5.99 0.92 -8.20
C PHE A 5 6.17 -0.49 -7.63
N ARG A 6 5.67 -0.73 -6.42
CA ARG A 6 5.64 -2.05 -5.81
C ARG A 6 4.21 -2.41 -5.44
N PHE A 7 3.85 -3.64 -5.76
CA PHE A 7 2.57 -4.23 -5.45
C PHE A 7 2.60 -4.71 -3.99
N ALA A 8 1.60 -4.35 -3.19
CA ALA A 8 1.50 -4.86 -1.82
C ALA A 8 0.88 -6.26 -1.85
N SER A 9 1.42 -7.23 -1.12
CA SER A 9 0.92 -8.62 -1.18
C SER A 9 -0.54 -8.71 -0.73
N TRP A 10 -0.91 -7.97 0.31
CA TRP A 10 -2.26 -7.98 0.88
C TRP A 10 -3.33 -7.41 -0.05
N TRP A 11 -2.95 -6.70 -1.11
CA TRP A 11 -3.91 -6.14 -2.07
C TRP A 11 -4.83 -7.21 -2.66
N CYS A 12 -4.32 -8.41 -2.92
CA CYS A 12 -5.12 -9.52 -3.46
C CYS A 12 -6.10 -10.13 -2.44
N GLU A 13 -5.92 -9.86 -1.15
CA GLU A 13 -6.77 -10.39 -0.08
C GLU A 13 -7.96 -9.47 0.22
N VAL A 14 -7.95 -8.24 -0.31
CA VAL A 14 -9.03 -7.28 -0.08
C VAL A 14 -10.02 -7.32 -1.23
N GLU A 15 -11.28 -7.53 -0.85
CA GLU A 15 -12.41 -7.54 -1.77
C GLU A 15 -12.49 -6.26 -2.60
N GLY A 16 -12.91 -6.39 -3.86
CA GLY A 16 -13.09 -5.26 -4.78
C GLY A 16 -11.83 -4.85 -5.56
N ILE A 17 -10.66 -5.44 -5.28
CA ILE A 17 -9.45 -5.10 -6.03
C ILE A 17 -9.54 -5.51 -7.51
N GLU A 18 -10.16 -6.65 -7.80
CA GLU A 18 -10.24 -7.14 -9.17
C GLU A 18 -11.12 -6.22 -10.03
N GLU A 19 -12.27 -5.81 -9.50
CA GLU A 19 -13.18 -4.84 -10.10
C GLU A 19 -12.48 -3.50 -10.33
N LEU A 20 -11.68 -3.05 -9.34
CA LEU A 20 -10.89 -1.84 -9.44
C LEU A 20 -9.86 -1.92 -10.57
N ILE A 21 -9.12 -3.03 -10.66
CA ILE A 21 -8.12 -3.25 -11.72
C ILE A 21 -8.81 -3.31 -13.08
N ARG A 22 -9.89 -4.12 -13.23
CA ARG A 22 -10.65 -4.28 -14.47
C ARG A 22 -11.25 -2.95 -14.93
N GLY A 23 -11.93 -2.24 -14.03
CA GLY A 23 -12.50 -0.91 -14.32
C GLY A 23 -11.42 0.12 -14.65
N SER A 24 -10.25 0.01 -14.00
CA SER A 24 -9.13 0.88 -14.33
C SER A 24 -8.57 0.59 -15.73
N TRP A 25 -8.35 -0.69 -16.01
CA TRP A 25 -7.73 -1.18 -17.23
C TRP A 25 -8.61 -0.98 -18.44
N ASN A 26 -9.92 -1.17 -18.33
CA ASN A 26 -10.87 -1.06 -19.44
C ASN A 26 -11.24 0.38 -19.80
N SER A 27 -10.77 1.37 -19.03
CA SER A 27 -10.94 2.78 -19.39
C SER A 27 -10.37 3.11 -20.77
N SER A 28 -11.09 3.97 -21.49
CA SER A 28 -10.72 4.41 -22.82
C SER A 28 -9.37 5.14 -22.79
N ALA A 29 -8.49 4.76 -23.71
CA ALA A 29 -7.23 5.44 -24.00
C ALA A 29 -7.23 5.86 -25.48
N SER A 30 -8.31 6.53 -25.88
CA SER A 30 -8.54 7.02 -27.24
C SER A 30 -7.36 7.91 -27.68
N GLY A 31 -7.01 7.84 -28.96
CA GLY A 31 -5.89 8.58 -29.54
C GLY A 31 -4.48 8.05 -29.20
N LEU A 32 -4.31 7.18 -28.21
CA LEU A 32 -3.01 6.56 -27.89
C LEU A 32 -2.85 5.21 -28.60
N ARG A 33 -1.64 4.94 -29.11
CA ARG A 33 -1.29 3.68 -29.80
C ARG A 33 -0.05 3.03 -29.20
N GLY A 34 0.04 1.71 -29.36
CA GLY A 34 1.19 0.89 -28.94
C GLY A 34 1.61 1.15 -27.49
N ALA A 35 2.91 1.34 -27.28
CA ALA A 35 3.51 1.56 -25.96
C ALA A 35 2.92 2.75 -25.20
N ARG A 36 2.52 3.84 -25.89
CA ARG A 36 1.93 5.02 -25.24
C ARG A 36 0.59 4.71 -24.56
N ARG A 37 -0.22 3.82 -25.17
CA ARG A 37 -1.50 3.36 -24.60
C ARG A 37 -1.27 2.58 -23.32
N VAL A 38 -0.31 1.64 -23.34
CA VAL A 38 0.03 0.80 -22.18
C VAL A 38 0.60 1.66 -21.05
N ALA A 39 1.55 2.55 -21.35
CA ALA A 39 2.13 3.47 -20.36
C ALA A 39 1.09 4.40 -19.72
N PHE A 40 0.07 4.82 -20.47
CA PHE A 40 -1.07 5.57 -19.92
C PHE A 40 -1.90 4.72 -18.96
N LYS A 41 -2.32 3.51 -19.37
CA LYS A 41 -3.11 2.60 -18.54
C LYS A 41 -2.38 2.25 -17.24
N LEU A 42 -1.08 1.95 -17.31
CA LEU A 42 -0.26 1.66 -16.11
C LEU A 42 -0.17 2.86 -15.16
N ARG A 43 0.01 4.09 -15.68
CA ARG A 43 0.02 5.30 -14.85
C ARG A 43 -1.33 5.55 -14.17
N ARG A 44 -2.43 5.31 -14.89
CA ARG A 44 -3.79 5.43 -14.34
C ARG A 44 -4.03 4.37 -13.26
N LEU A 45 -3.71 3.11 -13.55
CA LEU A 45 -3.82 2.00 -12.60
C LEU A 45 -3.03 2.27 -11.32
N LYS A 46 -1.77 2.71 -11.44
CA LYS A 46 -0.95 3.11 -10.29
C LYS A 46 -1.63 4.18 -9.44
N ARG A 47 -2.26 5.18 -10.05
CA ARG A 47 -2.97 6.25 -9.31
C ARG A 47 -4.18 5.70 -8.57
N VAL A 48 -5.01 4.93 -9.27
CA VAL A 48 -6.23 4.33 -8.71
C VAL A 48 -5.90 3.41 -7.55
N LEU A 49 -4.91 2.53 -7.69
CA LEU A 49 -4.46 1.63 -6.62
C LEU A 49 -3.94 2.39 -5.39
N ARG A 50 -3.20 3.49 -5.59
CA ARG A 50 -2.71 4.31 -4.48
C ARG A 50 -3.85 4.94 -3.69
N GLU A 51 -4.87 5.44 -4.38
CA GLU A 51 -6.01 6.07 -3.71
C GLU A 51 -6.86 5.04 -2.98
N TRP A 52 -7.20 3.94 -3.65
CA TRP A 52 -7.91 2.82 -3.04
C TRP A 52 -7.17 2.28 -1.81
N SER A 53 -5.84 2.14 -1.87
CA SER A 53 -5.04 1.70 -0.72
C SER A 53 -5.17 2.64 0.49
N LYS A 54 -5.35 3.94 0.28
CA LYS A 54 -5.61 4.87 1.40
C LYS A 54 -6.98 4.62 1.98
N THR A 55 -8.00 4.44 1.14
CA THR A 55 -9.37 4.18 1.60
C THR A 55 -9.47 2.91 2.43
N VAL A 56 -8.80 1.82 2.01
CA VAL A 56 -8.77 0.57 2.78
C VAL A 56 -8.07 0.76 4.14
N ARG A 57 -6.96 1.50 4.17
CA ARG A 57 -6.27 1.80 5.43
C ARG A 57 -7.09 2.69 6.35
N ALA A 58 -7.81 3.67 5.79
CA ALA A 58 -8.71 4.53 6.56
C ALA A 58 -9.84 3.69 7.19
N ALA A 59 -10.51 2.84 6.42
CA ALA A 59 -11.56 1.96 6.92
C ALA A 59 -11.05 0.99 8.01
N ARG A 60 -9.85 0.41 7.84
CA ARG A 60 -9.22 -0.41 8.90
C ARG A 60 -8.90 0.40 10.16
N SER A 61 -8.50 1.66 10.00
CA SER A 61 -8.20 2.55 11.13
C SER A 61 -9.47 2.96 11.89
N GLU A 62 -10.56 3.22 11.19
CA GLU A 62 -11.87 3.52 11.77
C GLU A 62 -12.40 2.31 12.53
N LYS A 63 -12.42 1.14 11.90
CA LYS A 63 -12.81 -0.12 12.56
C LYS A 63 -11.98 -0.42 13.81
N LYS A 64 -10.68 -0.12 13.79
CA LYS A 64 -9.82 -0.22 14.97
C LYS A 64 -10.30 0.69 16.10
N GLN A 65 -10.65 1.95 15.80
CA GLN A 65 -11.13 2.90 16.79
C GLN A 65 -12.47 2.46 17.37
N ASP A 66 -13.39 1.98 16.54
CA ASP A 66 -14.69 1.46 16.98
C ASP A 66 -14.54 0.27 17.93
N LEU A 67 -13.65 -0.68 17.60
CA LEU A 67 -13.35 -1.83 18.46
C LEU A 67 -12.73 -1.40 19.79
N LEU A 68 -11.81 -0.43 19.77
CA LEU A 68 -11.20 0.10 21.00
C LEU A 68 -12.24 0.76 21.90
N GLN A 69 -13.16 1.55 21.33
CA GLN A 69 -14.24 2.17 22.08
C GLN A 69 -15.18 1.12 22.67
N GLY A 70 -15.62 0.16 21.85
CA GLY A 70 -16.49 -0.92 22.32
C GLY A 70 -15.86 -1.80 23.40
N ILE A 71 -14.55 -2.07 23.31
CA ILE A 71 -13.82 -2.75 24.37
C ILE A 71 -13.79 -1.89 25.63
N GLN A 72 -13.50 -0.59 25.52
CA GLN A 72 -13.48 0.31 26.68
C GLN A 72 -14.83 0.36 27.40
N ASP A 73 -15.93 0.43 26.66
CA ASP A 73 -17.29 0.47 27.23
C ASP A 73 -17.60 -0.85 27.96
N LEU A 74 -17.20 -1.99 27.40
CA LEU A 74 -17.35 -3.30 28.03
C LEU A 74 -16.44 -3.45 29.26
N ASP A 75 -15.22 -2.91 29.23
CA ASP A 75 -14.30 -2.91 30.37
C ASP A 75 -14.91 -2.16 31.56
N LEU A 76 -15.52 -0.99 31.32
CA LEU A 76 -16.22 -0.21 32.35
C LEU A 76 -17.43 -0.96 32.92
N ALA A 77 -18.25 -1.57 32.05
CA ALA A 77 -19.40 -2.36 32.49
C ALA A 77 -18.99 -3.59 33.32
N GLU A 78 -17.80 -4.15 33.09
CA GLU A 78 -17.26 -5.24 33.89
C GLU A 78 -16.81 -4.79 35.28
N GLU A 79 -16.19 -3.61 35.38
CA GLU A 79 -15.82 -2.99 36.66
C GLU A 79 -17.05 -2.70 37.52
N GLU A 80 -18.16 -2.33 36.89
CA GLU A 80 -19.46 -2.15 37.54
C GLU A 80 -20.19 -3.48 37.84
N ALA A 81 -19.57 -4.62 37.53
CA ALA A 81 -20.12 -5.98 37.64
C ALA A 81 -21.43 -6.20 36.87
N MET A 82 -21.66 -5.43 35.80
CA MET A 82 -22.89 -5.43 35.01
C MET A 82 -22.84 -6.36 33.78
N LEU A 83 -21.70 -7.00 33.50
CA LEU A 83 -21.58 -7.92 32.37
C LEU A 83 -22.08 -9.34 32.68
N ASP A 84 -22.94 -9.83 31.80
CA ASP A 84 -23.27 -11.25 31.69
C ASP A 84 -22.22 -12.02 30.88
N GLU A 85 -22.40 -13.34 30.76
CA GLU A 85 -21.47 -14.20 30.02
C GLU A 85 -21.38 -13.83 28.53
N ASN A 86 -22.49 -13.36 27.95
CA ASN A 86 -22.53 -12.97 26.55
C ASN A 86 -21.74 -11.68 26.29
N GLY A 87 -21.78 -10.73 27.24
CA GLY A 87 -20.98 -9.52 27.25
C GLY A 87 -19.48 -9.81 27.34
N ARG A 88 -19.06 -10.75 28.21
CA ARG A 88 -17.66 -11.21 28.27
C ARG A 88 -17.21 -11.86 26.96
N ALA A 89 -18.08 -12.68 26.36
CA ALA A 89 -17.80 -13.29 25.06
C ALA A 89 -17.71 -12.25 23.94
N ALA A 90 -18.54 -11.19 23.96
CA ALA A 90 -18.45 -10.07 23.02
C ALA A 90 -17.12 -9.31 23.19
N ARG A 91 -16.72 -9.01 24.42
CA ARG A 91 -15.43 -8.38 24.76
C ARG A 91 -14.24 -9.18 24.25
N SER A 92 -14.23 -10.50 24.48
CA SER A 92 -13.18 -11.40 23.98
C SER A 92 -13.11 -11.38 22.45
N ARG A 93 -14.26 -11.43 21.76
CA ARG A 93 -14.31 -11.37 20.30
C ARG A 93 -13.76 -10.06 19.76
N ALA A 94 -14.16 -8.92 20.34
CA ALA A 94 -13.67 -7.61 19.94
C ALA A 94 -12.15 -7.49 20.13
N LYS A 95 -11.60 -8.03 21.23
CA LYS A 95 -10.15 -8.08 21.47
C LYS A 95 -9.41 -8.94 20.46
N SER A 96 -9.94 -10.11 20.11
CA SER A 96 -9.36 -10.96 19.06
C SER A 96 -9.35 -10.26 17.71
N GLU A 97 -10.46 -9.63 17.33
CA GLU A 97 -10.57 -8.90 16.07
C GLU A 97 -9.62 -7.68 16.01
N LEU A 98 -9.47 -6.95 17.11
CA LEU A 98 -8.49 -5.87 17.23
C LEU A 98 -7.06 -6.38 16.99
N ALA A 99 -6.70 -7.51 17.58
CA ALA A 99 -5.37 -8.11 17.41
C ALA A 99 -5.10 -8.51 15.94
N GLU A 100 -6.11 -9.03 15.24
CA GLU A 100 -6.01 -9.32 13.80
C GLU A 100 -5.77 -8.05 12.96
N ILE A 101 -6.50 -6.98 13.23
CA ILE A 101 -6.33 -5.69 12.53
C ILE A 101 -4.92 -5.13 12.79
N GLU A 102 -4.45 -5.18 14.03
CA GLU A 102 -3.10 -4.73 14.38
C GLU A 102 -2.00 -5.57 13.72
N GLY A 103 -2.18 -6.89 13.64
CA GLY A 103 -1.29 -7.79 12.90
C GLY A 103 -1.15 -7.39 11.44
N ARG A 104 -2.28 -7.15 10.74
CA ARG A 104 -2.28 -6.69 9.35
C ARG A 104 -1.64 -5.31 9.17
N LEU A 105 -1.86 -4.39 10.10
CA LEU A 105 -1.22 -3.06 10.08
C LEU A 105 0.31 -3.16 10.19
N TRP A 106 0.82 -4.15 10.94
CA TRP A 106 2.25 -4.39 11.04
C TRP A 106 2.84 -4.91 9.72
N GLU A 107 2.15 -5.81 9.02
CA GLU A 107 2.55 -6.28 7.69
C GLU A 107 2.59 -5.14 6.67
N ASP A 108 1.56 -4.27 6.68
CA ASP A 108 1.50 -3.04 5.89
C ASP A 108 2.72 -2.13 6.13
N LYS A 109 3.12 -1.93 7.39
CA LYS A 109 4.30 -1.13 7.76
C LYS A 109 5.60 -1.79 7.33
N ARG A 110 5.72 -3.12 7.48
CA ARG A 110 6.89 -3.90 7.05
C ARG A 110 7.11 -3.71 5.55
N ASP A 111 6.08 -3.85 4.74
CA ASP A 111 6.18 -3.65 3.30
C ASP A 111 6.69 -2.23 2.97
N ILE A 112 6.17 -1.20 3.64
CA ILE A 112 6.64 0.19 3.46
C ILE A 112 8.11 0.36 3.87
N GLN A 113 8.54 -0.25 4.98
CA GLN A 113 9.92 -0.14 5.47
C GLN A 113 10.91 -0.92 4.59
N THR A 114 10.60 -2.15 4.21
CA THR A 114 11.41 -2.92 3.25
C THR A 114 11.57 -2.14 1.94
N ASN A 115 10.53 -1.43 1.51
CA ASN A 115 10.58 -0.57 0.32
C ASN A 115 11.53 0.63 0.47
N LEU A 116 11.64 1.22 1.66
CA LEU A 116 12.60 2.30 1.95
C LEU A 116 14.04 1.76 1.97
N VAL A 117 14.28 0.67 2.69
CA VAL A 117 15.62 0.07 2.83
C VAL A 117 16.20 -0.35 1.47
N GLU A 118 15.40 -1.02 0.63
CA GLU A 118 15.80 -1.40 -0.74
C GLU A 118 16.06 -0.19 -1.65
N HIS A 119 15.39 0.95 -1.40
CA HIS A 119 15.58 2.15 -2.20
C HIS A 119 16.90 2.87 -1.89
N PHE A 120 17.36 2.83 -0.64
CA PHE A 120 18.59 3.46 -0.18
C PHE A 120 19.83 2.56 -0.29
N LYS A 121 19.64 1.25 -0.47
CA LYS A 121 20.73 0.29 -0.73
C LYS A 121 21.16 0.34 -2.21
N LYS A 122 21.68 1.48 -2.68
CA LYS A 122 22.48 1.51 -3.91
C LYS A 122 23.93 1.14 -3.57
N PRO A 123 24.58 0.20 -4.26
CA PRO A 123 26.02 0.04 -4.14
C PRO A 123 26.68 1.33 -4.64
N SER A 124 27.55 1.94 -3.83
CA SER A 124 28.53 2.87 -4.36
C SER A 124 29.40 2.08 -5.34
N VAL A 125 29.41 2.47 -6.61
CA VAL A 125 30.32 1.87 -7.58
C VAL A 125 31.71 2.44 -7.26
N PRO A 126 32.71 1.61 -6.91
CA PRO A 126 34.07 2.10 -6.71
C PRO A 126 34.79 2.12 -8.07
N GLY A 127 35.22 3.31 -8.50
CA GLY A 127 36.37 3.49 -9.38
C GLY A 127 36.20 3.12 -10.87
N GLY A 128 36.30 4.14 -11.72
CA GLY A 128 36.52 3.98 -13.16
C GLY A 128 37.12 5.25 -13.73
N GLY A 129 38.41 5.48 -13.48
CA GLY A 129 39.19 6.51 -14.17
C GLY A 129 39.40 6.14 -15.64
N GLY A 130 39.44 7.13 -16.52
CA GLY A 130 39.74 6.89 -17.94
C GLY A 130 39.47 8.10 -18.85
N SER A 131 40.48 8.98 -18.94
CA SER A 131 40.91 9.72 -20.14
C SER A 131 39.87 10.51 -20.96
N LEU A 132 39.89 11.84 -20.77
CA LEU A 132 39.55 12.80 -21.83
C LEU A 132 40.67 12.77 -22.88
N LEU A 133 40.47 12.14 -24.04
CA LEU A 133 41.27 12.41 -25.26
C LEU A 133 40.63 11.81 -26.53
N GLY A 134 40.13 12.69 -27.39
CA GLY A 134 40.21 12.57 -28.85
C GLY A 134 39.07 11.86 -29.60
N ARG A 135 38.33 12.61 -30.44
CA ARG A 135 38.65 12.74 -31.88
C ARG A 135 37.69 13.70 -32.61
N ILE A 136 38.31 14.39 -33.56
CA ILE A 136 37.83 15.44 -34.46
C ILE A 136 36.84 14.90 -35.49
N ALA A 137 35.84 15.70 -35.86
CA ALA A 137 35.25 15.65 -37.21
C ALA A 137 34.86 17.08 -37.64
N THR A 138 35.68 17.65 -38.52
CA THR A 138 35.40 18.85 -39.32
C THR A 138 34.27 18.55 -40.30
N CYS A 139 33.20 19.36 -40.29
CA CYS A 139 32.18 19.35 -41.33
C CYS A 139 32.52 20.39 -42.41
N HIS A 140 32.67 19.90 -43.63
CA HIS A 140 32.69 20.64 -44.88
C HIS A 140 31.23 20.86 -45.32
N VAL A 141 30.84 22.10 -45.64
CA VAL A 141 30.07 22.53 -46.83
C VAL A 141 30.41 24.00 -47.05
#